data_AF-A0A2V2YSU6-F1
#
_entry.id   AF-A0A2V2YSU6-F1
#
_cell.length_a   1.000
_cell.length_b   1.000
_cell.length_c   1.000
_cell.angle_alpha   90.00
_cell.angle_beta   90.00
_cell.angle_gamma   90.00
#
_symmetry.space_group_name_H-M   'P 1'
#
loop_
_entity.id
_entity.type
_entity.pdbx_description
1 polymer ?
#
loop_
_entity_poly.entity_id
_entity_poly.type
_entity_poly.pdbx_seq_one_letter_code
_entity_poly.pdbx_strand_id
1 'polypeptide(L)'
;MNHLREGLAVEYLFDGGSEDTSGQGQHGRIEGAALTVNRFGEADRAYAFSGQGDHIVLDPPAALNPEAFSVSVWVKYDQNAARKGWSNAIISQDDHGLEADKSRRVFQLSTKGDRLVWHRMGRGRDAFGKYPIQVGVWYHVVACFDGCEHKLYVNGELNDSQAGTFKPNADEPIYIGKKNSNEPRFWFNGAIDDIRIYNRALLEQEISELYAEHGYEGDPNLIPVPQGAPRKKWSARKKGAVRKLLERQAFNWNDCYNSLALAVYGAMQYSNKSISLPQALVYTGQAFVINTDEKQIVPMNVFGDGSLLRAALDNLGYDMDVLAGNIYGGDWTDNTIETALLMVGESIQRGCAAIGWNLDNYEHGLIYGFDDKRQILNIHDINAREGDELAYDDFGKRPLNGEPINPEMFVLVLKDREERPHLSATRYTEEEDVSYRRTLCTALSLAIRHIKNEGMEDSSRCNGIAAIDAWIEAFESGSARPFDTSYNLLWITSSRQYLAPFFMQSAITHCMSIQDITLQQFMLKAAEVYMSSYRAWVGLRELFPFPHGADTTNPQLKAQAIRLLHDAREAEVSGLAVLHEIVNHLSSAAQSQSEQNVLV
;
A
#
# COMPACT_ATOMS: atom_id res chain seq x y z
N MET A 1 15.52 -43.13 -9.36
CA MET A 1 16.41 -42.79 -8.24
C MET A 1 15.92 -41.48 -7.67
N ASN A 2 15.93 -41.33 -6.34
CA ASN A 2 15.45 -40.11 -5.70
C ASN A 2 16.48 -38.98 -5.94
N HIS A 3 16.23 -38.12 -6.91
CA HIS A 3 17.15 -37.07 -7.39
C HIS A 3 17.53 -36.06 -6.30
N LEU A 4 16.70 -35.92 -5.26
CA LEU A 4 17.01 -35.13 -4.06
C LEU A 4 18.15 -35.68 -3.20
N ARG A 5 18.67 -36.89 -3.46
CA ARG A 5 19.89 -37.40 -2.81
C ARG A 5 21.16 -37.14 -3.61
N GLU A 6 21.04 -36.72 -4.86
CA GLU A 6 22.21 -36.38 -5.68
C GLU A 6 22.90 -35.14 -5.13
N GLY A 7 24.21 -35.22 -4.89
CA GLY A 7 25.00 -34.09 -4.37
C GLY A 7 24.69 -33.72 -2.91
N LEU A 8 23.90 -34.52 -2.18
CA LEU A 8 23.59 -34.28 -0.77
C LEU A 8 24.84 -34.57 0.10
N ALA A 9 25.28 -33.55 0.85
CA ALA A 9 26.49 -33.57 1.66
C ALA A 9 26.21 -33.69 3.16
N VAL A 10 25.06 -33.17 3.62
CA VAL A 10 24.58 -33.24 5.01
C VAL A 10 23.06 -33.32 4.98
N GLU A 11 22.46 -34.17 5.81
CA GLU A 11 21.02 -34.22 6.04
C GLU A 11 20.69 -34.51 7.51
N TYR A 12 20.11 -33.53 8.20
CA TYR A 12 19.59 -33.67 9.55
C TYR A 12 18.07 -33.56 9.54
N LEU A 13 17.39 -34.70 9.59
CA LEU A 13 15.92 -34.77 9.72
C LEU A 13 15.44 -34.59 11.16
N PHE A 14 16.39 -34.50 12.11
CA PHE A 14 16.15 -34.39 13.54
C PHE A 14 15.19 -35.43 14.13
N ASP A 15 15.30 -36.68 13.69
CA ASP A 15 14.52 -37.83 14.18
C ASP A 15 14.99 -38.29 15.59
N GLY A 16 15.00 -37.39 16.57
CA GLY A 16 15.48 -37.62 17.94
C GLY A 16 16.98 -37.36 18.16
N GLY A 17 17.70 -36.83 17.17
CA GLY A 17 19.13 -36.51 17.25
C GLY A 17 19.64 -35.72 16.04
N SER A 18 20.91 -35.28 16.06
CA SER A 18 21.59 -34.54 14.97
C SER A 18 22.43 -35.44 14.05
N GLU A 19 21.95 -36.68 13.84
CA GLU A 19 22.61 -37.69 13.02
C GLU A 19 22.50 -37.34 11.52
N ASP A 20 23.61 -37.46 10.78
CA ASP A 20 23.62 -37.27 9.33
C ASP A 20 23.05 -38.48 8.60
N THR A 21 21.94 -38.26 7.90
CA THR A 21 21.23 -39.28 7.11
C THR A 21 21.57 -39.24 5.62
N SER A 22 22.46 -38.33 5.19
CA SER A 22 22.93 -38.24 3.79
C SER A 22 23.83 -39.40 3.37
N GLY A 23 24.43 -40.09 4.35
CA GLY A 23 25.42 -41.15 4.14
C GLY A 23 26.87 -40.67 4.08
N GLN A 24 27.14 -39.38 4.36
CA GLN A 24 28.50 -38.81 4.39
C GLN A 24 29.14 -38.82 5.78
N GLY A 25 28.39 -39.20 6.82
CA GLY A 25 28.88 -39.32 8.20
C GLY A 25 29.16 -37.98 8.86
N GLN A 26 28.52 -36.91 8.39
CA GLN A 26 28.70 -35.54 8.89
C GLN A 26 27.82 -35.27 10.10
N HIS A 27 27.96 -36.03 11.19
CA HIS A 27 27.10 -35.90 12.37
C HIS A 27 27.35 -34.57 13.10
N GLY A 28 26.27 -33.85 13.44
CA GLY A 28 26.37 -32.57 14.15
C GLY A 28 26.57 -32.78 15.64
N ARG A 29 27.44 -32.00 16.29
CA ARG A 29 27.54 -31.95 17.76
C ARG A 29 26.62 -30.88 18.32
N ILE A 30 25.70 -31.27 19.20
CA ILE A 30 24.75 -30.36 19.86
C ILE A 30 25.38 -29.76 21.10
N GLU A 31 25.22 -28.44 21.26
CA GLU A 31 25.65 -27.67 22.43
C GLU A 31 24.48 -26.80 22.89
N GLY A 32 23.77 -27.21 23.95
CA GLY A 32 22.68 -26.45 24.56
C GLY A 32 21.31 -26.53 23.88
N ALA A 33 21.25 -26.78 22.57
CA ALA A 33 19.97 -26.91 21.85
C ALA A 33 19.17 -28.13 22.35
N ALA A 34 17.85 -27.97 22.51
CA ALA A 34 16.97 -28.99 23.06
C ALA A 34 15.99 -29.50 22.01
N LEU A 35 15.58 -30.77 22.11
CA LEU A 35 14.54 -31.33 21.24
C LEU A 35 13.20 -30.62 21.46
N THR A 36 12.46 -30.43 20.38
CA THR A 36 11.16 -29.75 20.37
C THR A 36 10.26 -30.29 19.28
N VAL A 37 9.06 -29.71 19.20
CA VAL A 37 8.02 -30.05 18.23
C VAL A 37 8.42 -29.53 16.83
N ASN A 38 8.33 -30.39 15.82
CA ASN A 38 8.64 -30.04 14.42
C ASN A 38 7.50 -29.29 13.72
N ARG A 39 7.67 -29.07 12.41
CA ARG A 39 6.66 -28.42 11.55
C ARG A 39 5.34 -29.19 11.43
N PHE A 40 5.33 -30.50 11.73
CA PHE A 40 4.14 -31.35 11.70
C PHE A 40 3.45 -31.51 13.06
N GLY A 41 3.94 -30.85 14.11
CA GLY A 41 3.40 -31.01 15.45
C GLY A 41 3.91 -32.26 16.18
N GLU A 42 4.90 -32.95 15.64
CA GLU A 42 5.48 -34.15 16.23
C GLU A 42 6.56 -33.76 17.24
N ALA A 43 6.46 -34.27 18.47
CA ALA A 43 7.43 -34.03 19.52
C ALA A 43 8.78 -34.67 19.20
N ASP A 44 9.86 -34.03 19.67
CA ASP A 44 11.24 -34.51 19.55
C ASP A 44 11.72 -34.72 18.11
N ARG A 45 11.21 -33.91 17.19
CA ARG A 45 11.52 -33.95 15.75
C ARG A 45 12.17 -32.68 15.20
N ALA A 46 12.50 -31.72 16.05
CA ALA A 46 13.22 -30.48 15.71
C ALA A 46 14.08 -30.03 16.90
N TYR A 47 14.92 -29.01 16.72
CA TYR A 47 15.70 -28.41 17.81
C TYR A 47 15.27 -26.98 18.13
N ALA A 48 15.06 -26.69 19.40
CA ALA A 48 14.85 -25.36 19.96
C ALA A 48 16.17 -24.75 20.44
N PHE A 49 16.30 -23.44 20.21
CA PHE A 49 17.44 -22.61 20.56
C PHE A 49 16.90 -21.42 21.36
N SER A 50 17.47 -21.19 22.55
CA SER A 50 16.96 -20.21 23.51
C SER A 50 17.43 -18.77 23.26
N GLY A 51 18.30 -18.56 22.27
CA GLY A 51 19.00 -17.29 22.09
C GLY A 51 20.06 -17.03 23.16
N GLN A 52 20.59 -18.06 23.83
CA GLN A 52 21.66 -17.96 24.85
C GLN A 52 22.97 -18.66 24.43
N GLY A 53 23.20 -18.80 23.13
CA GLY A 53 24.42 -19.39 22.58
C GLY A 53 24.31 -20.87 22.23
N ASP A 54 23.12 -21.45 22.34
CA ASP A 54 22.80 -22.81 21.88
C ASP A 54 23.12 -22.96 20.40
N HIS A 55 23.71 -24.09 20.00
CA HIS A 55 24.06 -24.35 18.62
C HIS A 55 24.28 -25.83 18.31
N ILE A 56 24.30 -26.16 17.03
CA ILE A 56 24.84 -27.41 16.51
C ILE A 56 26.07 -27.05 15.67
N VAL A 57 27.15 -27.81 15.82
CA VAL A 57 28.41 -27.57 15.10
C VAL A 57 28.82 -28.78 14.26
N LEU A 58 29.27 -28.50 13.03
CA LEU A 58 29.94 -29.45 12.15
C LEU A 58 31.43 -29.09 12.11
N ASP A 59 32.24 -29.93 12.74
CA ASP A 59 33.69 -29.79 12.81
C ASP A 59 34.33 -31.19 12.71
N PRO A 60 34.97 -31.55 11.58
CA PRO A 60 35.23 -30.70 10.42
C PRO A 60 33.96 -30.32 9.63
N PRO A 61 33.97 -29.19 8.88
CA PRO A 61 32.83 -28.81 8.08
C PRO A 61 32.63 -29.75 6.89
N ALA A 62 31.39 -29.84 6.40
CA ALA A 62 31.12 -30.46 5.11
C ALA A 62 31.85 -29.71 3.98
N ALA A 63 32.46 -30.46 3.06
CA ALA A 63 33.15 -29.87 1.93
C ALA A 63 32.15 -29.22 0.97
N LEU A 64 32.21 -27.89 0.83
CA LEU A 64 31.34 -27.12 -0.06
C LEU A 64 32.00 -26.93 -1.43
N ASN A 65 31.24 -27.18 -2.49
CA ASN A 65 31.71 -26.98 -3.85
C ASN A 65 31.82 -25.47 -4.19
N PRO A 66 33.01 -24.97 -4.58
CA PRO A 66 33.23 -23.56 -4.89
C PRO A 66 32.41 -23.06 -6.09
N GLU A 67 32.01 -23.95 -7.00
CA GLU A 67 31.28 -23.62 -8.21
C GLU A 67 29.76 -23.64 -8.00
N ALA A 68 29.23 -24.38 -7.04
CA ALA A 68 27.81 -24.37 -6.70
C ALA A 68 27.51 -25.11 -5.40
N PHE A 69 26.63 -24.58 -4.56
CA PHE A 69 26.14 -25.28 -3.37
C PHE A 69 24.76 -24.76 -2.96
N SER A 70 24.03 -25.53 -2.15
CA SER A 70 22.75 -25.10 -1.60
C SER A 70 22.61 -25.51 -0.15
N VAL A 71 21.87 -24.70 0.62
CA VAL A 71 21.48 -24.98 1.99
C VAL A 71 19.97 -24.85 2.08
N SER A 72 19.31 -25.89 2.59
CA SER A 72 17.87 -25.94 2.85
C SER A 72 17.65 -26.13 4.34
N VAL A 73 16.71 -25.39 4.93
CA VAL A 73 16.41 -25.45 6.35
C VAL A 73 14.97 -25.00 6.63
N TRP A 74 14.32 -25.63 7.60
CA TRP A 74 13.08 -25.13 8.19
C TRP A 74 13.36 -24.34 9.45
N VAL A 75 12.72 -23.19 9.61
CA VAL A 75 12.99 -22.27 10.71
C VAL A 75 11.72 -21.63 11.25
N LYS A 76 11.63 -21.49 12.58
CA LYS A 76 10.55 -20.78 13.29
C LYS A 76 11.16 -19.86 14.33
N TYR A 77 10.68 -18.63 14.42
CA TYR A 77 11.23 -17.62 15.34
C TYR A 77 10.36 -17.42 16.57
N ASP A 78 10.99 -17.25 17.73
CA ASP A 78 10.31 -16.92 18.97
C ASP A 78 10.16 -15.40 19.17
N GLN A 79 9.26 -15.00 20.07
CA GLN A 79 8.89 -13.59 20.29
C GLN A 79 10.09 -12.71 20.70
N ASN A 80 11.06 -13.30 21.38
CA ASN A 80 12.25 -12.63 21.91
C ASN A 80 13.47 -12.72 20.97
N ALA A 81 13.29 -13.20 19.73
CA ALA A 81 14.35 -13.18 18.73
C ALA A 81 14.84 -11.74 18.47
N ALA A 82 16.16 -11.57 18.33
CA ALA A 82 16.73 -10.25 18.09
C ALA A 82 16.22 -9.68 16.75
N ARG A 83 16.00 -8.36 16.64
CA ARG A 83 15.48 -7.76 15.38
C ARG A 83 16.24 -6.53 14.93
N LYS A 84 17.49 -6.37 15.38
CA LYS A 84 18.26 -5.16 15.14
C LYS A 84 19.52 -5.45 14.36
N GLY A 85 19.64 -4.81 13.19
CA GLY A 85 20.74 -5.05 12.27
C GLY A 85 20.77 -6.51 11.82
N TRP A 86 21.96 -7.03 11.50
CA TRP A 86 22.15 -8.46 11.25
C TRP A 86 22.12 -9.24 12.58
N SER A 87 21.27 -10.26 12.65
CA SER A 87 20.94 -11.00 13.87
C SER A 87 20.39 -12.41 13.57
N ASN A 88 20.19 -13.26 14.60
CA ASN A 88 19.66 -14.63 14.51
C ASN A 88 20.26 -15.45 13.36
N ALA A 89 21.53 -15.85 13.51
CA ALA A 89 22.17 -16.69 12.50
C ALA A 89 21.56 -18.10 12.53
N ILE A 90 20.92 -18.48 11.43
CA ILE A 90 20.27 -19.79 11.27
C ILE A 90 21.36 -20.84 10.99
N ILE A 91 22.21 -20.55 10.00
CA ILE A 91 23.37 -21.36 9.66
C ILE A 91 24.47 -20.45 9.09
N SER A 92 25.71 -20.70 9.49
CA SER A 92 26.84 -19.86 9.10
C SER A 92 28.16 -20.62 9.07
N GLN A 93 29.06 -20.13 8.23
CA GLN A 93 30.48 -20.46 8.25
C GLN A 93 31.23 -19.13 8.15
N ASP A 94 31.75 -18.66 9.28
CA ASP A 94 32.21 -17.28 9.44
C ASP A 94 33.40 -17.15 10.40
N ASP A 95 34.06 -15.99 10.35
CA ASP A 95 35.42 -15.65 10.82
C ASP A 95 35.69 -15.65 12.34
N HIS A 96 35.08 -16.52 13.14
CA HIS A 96 35.25 -16.52 14.62
C HIS A 96 34.92 -15.17 15.30
N GLY A 97 34.24 -14.24 14.59
CA GLY A 97 33.93 -12.90 15.08
C GLY A 97 35.15 -11.95 15.11
N LEU A 98 36.28 -12.35 14.52
CA LEU A 98 37.48 -11.53 14.43
C LEU A 98 37.47 -10.74 13.12
N GLU A 99 37.10 -9.46 13.19
CA GLU A 99 37.02 -8.51 12.06
C GLU A 99 38.34 -8.32 11.25
N ALA A 100 39.45 -8.92 11.69
CA ALA A 100 40.78 -8.71 11.14
C ALA A 100 41.05 -9.48 9.84
N ASP A 101 40.48 -10.69 9.65
CA ASP A 101 40.70 -11.50 8.45
C ASP A 101 39.39 -11.84 7.73
N LYS A 102 39.01 -10.97 6.80
CA LYS A 102 37.80 -11.12 5.97
C LYS A 102 37.84 -12.34 5.04
N SER A 103 38.98 -13.01 4.88
CA SER A 103 39.10 -14.19 4.03
C SER A 103 38.47 -15.45 4.65
N ARG A 104 38.13 -15.39 5.93
CA ARG A 104 37.48 -16.47 6.70
C ARG A 104 35.94 -16.40 6.69
N ARG A 105 35.36 -15.38 6.05
CA ARG A 105 33.90 -15.21 5.90
C ARG A 105 33.42 -15.99 4.69
N VAL A 106 32.58 -17.01 4.89
CA VAL A 106 32.17 -17.93 3.82
C VAL A 106 30.72 -17.67 3.42
N PHE A 107 29.77 -17.89 4.33
CA PHE A 107 28.37 -17.50 4.16
C PHE A 107 27.67 -17.34 5.51
N GLN A 108 26.57 -16.58 5.53
CA GLN A 108 25.69 -16.51 6.68
C GLN A 108 24.24 -16.37 6.22
N LEU A 109 23.41 -17.35 6.60
CA LEU A 109 21.95 -17.26 6.50
C LEU A 109 21.41 -16.79 7.85
N SER A 110 20.76 -15.64 7.87
CA SER A 110 20.36 -14.96 9.10
C SER A 110 19.14 -14.07 8.89
N THR A 111 18.94 -13.12 9.80
CA THR A 111 17.95 -12.04 9.66
C THR A 111 18.63 -10.68 9.64
N LYS A 112 18.08 -9.72 8.89
CA LYS A 112 18.39 -8.30 9.04
C LYS A 112 17.10 -7.56 9.38
N GLY A 113 17.01 -7.02 10.59
CA GLY A 113 15.73 -6.48 11.06
C GLY A 113 14.72 -7.62 11.23
N ASP A 114 13.61 -7.51 10.51
CA ASP A 114 12.53 -8.50 10.46
C ASP A 114 12.54 -9.35 9.18
N ARG A 115 13.60 -9.32 8.36
CA ARG A 115 13.64 -10.08 7.10
C ARG A 115 14.74 -11.14 7.11
N LEU A 116 14.46 -12.29 6.48
CA LEU A 116 15.48 -13.28 6.15
C LEU A 116 16.53 -12.68 5.22
N VAL A 117 17.79 -13.09 5.36
CA VAL A 117 18.88 -12.61 4.52
C VAL A 117 19.94 -13.68 4.34
N TRP A 118 20.45 -13.81 3.12
CA TRP A 118 21.66 -14.55 2.82
C TRP A 118 22.77 -13.57 2.46
N HIS A 119 23.85 -13.58 3.22
CA HIS A 119 24.92 -12.60 3.09
C HIS A 119 26.32 -13.22 3.21
N ARG A 120 27.35 -12.39 3.00
CA ARG A 120 28.78 -12.76 2.94
C ARG A 120 29.24 -13.43 1.64
N MET A 121 28.42 -13.41 0.59
CA MET A 121 28.76 -13.93 -0.75
C MET A 121 29.60 -12.94 -1.58
N GLY A 122 30.83 -12.64 -1.12
CA GLY A 122 31.79 -11.81 -1.87
C GLY A 122 31.46 -10.31 -1.94
N ARG A 123 31.79 -9.65 -3.06
CA ARG A 123 31.58 -8.19 -3.29
C ARG A 123 30.13 -7.82 -3.69
N GLY A 124 29.21 -8.78 -3.72
CA GLY A 124 27.80 -8.58 -4.10
C GLY A 124 26.95 -7.93 -3.02
N ARG A 125 25.71 -7.54 -3.37
CA ARG A 125 24.66 -7.19 -2.40
C ARG A 125 24.17 -8.46 -1.70
N ASP A 126 23.64 -8.32 -0.50
CA ASP A 126 22.96 -9.43 0.21
C ASP A 126 21.62 -9.75 -0.49
N ALA A 127 21.21 -11.02 -0.50
CA ALA A 127 19.90 -11.45 -0.97
C ALA A 127 18.88 -11.45 0.18
N PHE A 128 17.73 -10.79 -0.01
CA PHE A 128 16.73 -10.57 1.04
C PHE A 128 15.45 -11.37 0.85
N GLY A 129 14.85 -11.79 1.97
CA GLY A 129 13.47 -12.25 2.01
C GLY A 129 12.52 -11.11 1.64
N LYS A 130 11.48 -11.43 0.85
CA LYS A 130 10.54 -10.43 0.32
C LYS A 130 9.69 -9.80 1.42
N TYR A 131 9.33 -10.57 2.44
CA TYR A 131 8.40 -10.17 3.49
C TYR A 131 9.04 -10.27 4.89
N PRO A 132 8.54 -9.49 5.86
CA PRO A 132 8.85 -9.69 7.27
C PRO A 132 8.49 -11.09 7.77
N ILE A 133 9.33 -11.64 8.64
CA ILE A 133 9.07 -12.89 9.37
C ILE A 133 7.99 -12.69 10.44
N GLN A 134 7.18 -13.71 10.65
CA GLN A 134 6.18 -13.77 11.72
C GLN A 134 6.65 -14.72 12.82
N VAL A 135 6.36 -14.34 14.07
CA VAL A 135 6.70 -15.15 15.24
C VAL A 135 5.80 -16.37 15.28
N GLY A 136 6.38 -17.51 15.65
CA GLY A 136 5.63 -18.75 15.82
C GLY A 136 5.26 -19.46 14.52
N VAL A 137 5.72 -18.97 13.37
CA VAL A 137 5.45 -19.52 12.05
C VAL A 137 6.69 -20.23 11.48
N TRP A 138 6.50 -21.44 10.96
CA TRP A 138 7.53 -22.18 10.22
C TRP A 138 7.73 -21.63 8.79
N TYR A 139 8.99 -21.44 8.41
CA TYR A 139 9.44 -21.06 7.08
C TYR A 139 10.42 -22.09 6.54
N HIS A 140 10.25 -22.51 5.29
CA HIS A 140 11.29 -23.23 4.55
C HIS A 140 12.18 -22.22 3.86
N VAL A 141 13.47 -22.23 4.14
CA VAL A 141 14.44 -21.30 3.57
C VAL A 141 15.48 -22.09 2.82
N VAL A 142 15.58 -21.85 1.52
CA VAL A 142 16.64 -22.43 0.68
C VAL A 142 17.48 -21.31 0.13
N ALA A 143 18.79 -21.44 0.27
CA ALA A 143 19.70 -20.53 -0.37
C ALA A 143 20.76 -21.26 -1.15
N CYS A 144 20.96 -20.77 -2.37
CA CYS A 144 21.55 -21.52 -3.45
C CYS A 144 22.56 -20.63 -4.18
N PHE A 145 23.78 -21.10 -4.32
CA PHE A 145 24.80 -20.48 -5.16
C PHE A 145 25.05 -21.36 -6.38
N ASP A 146 25.01 -20.78 -7.58
CA ASP A 146 25.16 -21.49 -8.85
C ASP A 146 26.48 -21.19 -9.60
N GLY A 147 27.42 -20.57 -8.90
CA GLY A 147 28.72 -20.18 -9.47
C GLY A 147 28.77 -18.72 -9.89
N CYS A 148 27.61 -18.09 -10.08
CA CYS A 148 27.48 -16.68 -10.49
C CYS A 148 26.56 -15.88 -9.56
N GLU A 149 25.42 -16.45 -9.21
CA GLU A 149 24.39 -15.82 -8.39
C GLU A 149 24.19 -16.58 -7.09
N HIS A 150 23.91 -15.86 -6.01
CA HIS A 150 23.33 -16.43 -4.81
C HIS A 150 21.85 -16.03 -4.72
N LYS A 151 21.00 -17.04 -4.58
CA LYS A 151 19.54 -16.96 -4.63
C LYS A 151 18.96 -17.34 -3.28
N LEU A 152 17.96 -16.60 -2.83
CA LEU A 152 17.23 -16.89 -1.60
C LEU A 152 15.78 -17.24 -1.93
N TYR A 153 15.36 -18.43 -1.53
CA TYR A 153 14.01 -18.94 -1.65
C TYR A 153 13.37 -19.05 -0.27
N VAL A 154 12.09 -18.73 -0.16
CA VAL A 154 11.29 -18.89 1.06
C VAL A 154 9.98 -19.56 0.69
N ASN A 155 9.62 -20.64 1.39
CA ASN A 155 8.42 -21.45 1.15
C ASN A 155 8.27 -21.88 -0.32
N GLY A 156 9.38 -22.34 -0.91
CA GLY A 156 9.42 -22.76 -2.31
C GLY A 156 9.52 -21.64 -3.35
N GLU A 157 9.35 -20.36 -2.97
CA GLU A 157 9.36 -19.22 -3.91
C GLU A 157 10.69 -18.47 -3.91
N LEU A 158 11.17 -18.09 -5.11
CA LEU A 158 12.36 -17.23 -5.25
C LEU A 158 12.05 -15.81 -4.77
N ASN A 159 12.70 -15.38 -3.69
CA ASN A 159 12.53 -14.03 -3.14
C ASN A 159 13.52 -13.02 -3.71
N ASP A 160 14.79 -13.39 -3.88
CA ASP A 160 15.84 -12.50 -4.38
C ASP A 160 17.00 -13.28 -5.02
N SER A 161 17.69 -12.65 -5.97
CA SER A 161 18.88 -13.18 -6.65
C SER A 161 19.91 -12.06 -6.82
N GLN A 162 21.12 -12.27 -6.32
CA GLN A 162 22.20 -11.30 -6.43
C GLN A 162 23.46 -11.97 -6.96
N ALA A 163 24.19 -11.26 -7.82
CA ALA A 163 25.52 -11.69 -8.23
C ALA A 163 26.43 -11.79 -7.00
N GLY A 164 27.26 -12.83 -6.95
CA GLY A 164 28.19 -13.04 -5.84
C GLY A 164 29.33 -13.95 -6.23
N THR A 165 30.29 -14.07 -5.32
CA THR A 165 31.37 -15.04 -5.45
C THR A 165 31.44 -15.84 -4.16
N PHE A 166 31.77 -17.11 -4.28
CA PHE A 166 31.91 -18.00 -3.14
C PHE A 166 33.34 -18.51 -3.07
N LYS A 167 33.88 -18.57 -1.85
CA LYS A 167 35.16 -19.20 -1.57
C LYS A 167 34.98 -20.08 -0.33
N PRO A 168 34.99 -21.42 -0.47
CA PRO A 168 34.86 -22.31 0.67
C PRO A 168 36.08 -22.17 1.58
N ASN A 169 35.88 -22.43 2.87
CA ASN A 169 36.96 -22.51 3.84
C ASN A 169 36.81 -23.79 4.66
N ALA A 170 37.66 -24.78 4.40
CA ALA A 170 37.61 -26.07 5.08
C ALA A 170 38.08 -26.01 6.54
N ASP A 171 38.73 -24.91 6.94
CA ASP A 171 39.24 -24.72 8.30
C ASP A 171 38.21 -24.05 9.24
N GLU A 172 37.09 -23.56 8.71
CA GLU A 172 36.01 -22.96 9.52
C GLU A 172 34.86 -23.94 9.73
N PRO A 173 34.46 -24.23 10.98
CA PRO A 173 33.27 -25.03 11.26
C PRO A 173 31.99 -24.39 10.71
N ILE A 174 31.00 -25.22 10.39
CA ILE A 174 29.64 -24.76 10.11
C ILE A 174 28.84 -24.76 11.42
N TYR A 175 28.27 -23.61 11.77
CA TYR A 175 27.41 -23.44 12.94
C TYR A 175 25.96 -23.33 12.51
N ILE A 176 25.09 -24.04 13.22
CA ILE A 176 23.63 -23.92 13.15
C ILE A 176 23.14 -23.32 14.46
N GLY A 177 22.27 -22.32 14.38
CA GLY A 177 21.72 -21.62 15.56
C GLY A 177 22.59 -20.48 16.10
N LYS A 178 23.77 -20.22 15.50
CA LYS A 178 24.55 -19.01 15.78
C LYS A 178 25.56 -18.68 14.69
N LYS A 179 26.12 -17.47 14.78
CA LYS A 179 27.41 -17.12 14.16
C LYS A 179 28.52 -17.71 15.02
N ASN A 180 29.66 -18.06 14.41
CA ASN A 180 30.92 -18.28 15.12
C ASN A 180 31.40 -16.96 15.79
N SER A 181 30.71 -16.53 16.84
CA SER A 181 30.95 -15.31 17.64
C SER A 181 30.22 -15.46 18.97
N ASN A 182 30.72 -14.80 20.01
CA ASN A 182 30.07 -14.74 21.33
C ASN A 182 29.13 -13.53 21.47
N GLU A 183 28.84 -12.82 20.38
CA GLU A 183 27.89 -11.70 20.39
C GLU A 183 26.43 -12.17 20.47
N PRO A 184 25.67 -11.80 21.51
CA PRO A 184 24.32 -12.31 21.72
C PRO A 184 23.33 -12.05 20.59
N ARG A 185 23.51 -10.95 19.84
CA ARG A 185 22.64 -10.61 18.71
C ARG A 185 22.61 -11.67 17.60
N PHE A 186 23.64 -12.50 17.48
CA PHE A 186 23.72 -13.54 16.45
C PHE A 186 23.20 -14.90 16.91
N TRP A 187 22.89 -15.06 18.20
CA TRP A 187 22.31 -16.30 18.71
C TRP A 187 20.88 -16.41 18.23
N PHE A 188 20.56 -17.52 17.59
CA PHE A 188 19.23 -17.80 17.10
C PHE A 188 18.30 -18.12 18.27
N ASN A 189 17.07 -17.60 18.20
CA ASN A 189 16.03 -17.83 19.20
C ASN A 189 14.76 -18.31 18.49
N GLY A 190 14.40 -19.57 18.71
CA GLY A 190 13.31 -20.25 18.00
C GLY A 190 13.62 -21.73 17.77
N ALA A 191 13.01 -22.31 16.75
CA ALA A 191 13.20 -23.72 16.37
C ALA A 191 13.76 -23.88 14.95
N ILE A 192 14.58 -24.90 14.75
CA ILE A 192 15.12 -25.30 13.44
C ILE A 192 14.81 -26.77 13.20
N ASP A 193 14.37 -27.07 11.98
CA ASP A 193 14.01 -28.40 11.52
C ASP A 193 14.67 -28.70 10.15
N ASP A 194 14.87 -29.99 9.85
CA ASP A 194 15.16 -30.54 8.52
C ASP A 194 16.20 -29.74 7.69
N ILE A 195 17.47 -29.91 8.07
CA ILE A 195 18.62 -29.22 7.47
C ILE A 195 19.26 -30.09 6.41
N ARG A 196 19.48 -29.53 5.22
CA ARG A 196 20.19 -30.19 4.13
C ARG A 196 21.22 -29.29 3.49
N ILE A 197 22.41 -29.81 3.23
CA ILE A 197 23.49 -29.13 2.50
C ILE A 197 23.81 -29.93 1.25
N TYR A 198 23.88 -29.26 0.09
CA TYR A 198 24.13 -29.84 -1.21
C TYR A 198 25.38 -29.25 -1.85
N ASN A 199 26.19 -30.08 -2.49
CA ASN A 199 27.38 -29.71 -3.27
C ASN A 199 27.07 -29.34 -4.73
N ARG A 200 25.84 -28.88 -4.95
CA ARG A 200 25.35 -28.38 -6.22
C ARG A 200 24.28 -27.33 -5.96
N ALA A 201 23.98 -26.56 -7.01
CA ALA A 201 22.77 -25.76 -7.04
C ALA A 201 21.55 -26.68 -7.16
N LEU A 202 20.56 -26.49 -6.30
CA LEU A 202 19.26 -27.13 -6.43
C LEU A 202 18.45 -26.43 -7.53
N LEU A 203 17.69 -27.23 -8.28
CA LEU A 203 16.70 -26.73 -9.24
C LEU A 203 15.45 -26.24 -8.50
N GLU A 204 14.72 -25.32 -9.10
CA GLU A 204 13.47 -24.79 -8.52
C GLU A 204 12.44 -25.88 -8.20
N GLN A 205 12.38 -26.93 -9.04
CA GLN A 205 11.50 -28.08 -8.80
C GLN A 205 11.91 -28.85 -7.54
N GLU A 206 13.22 -29.03 -7.32
CA GLU A 206 13.74 -29.75 -6.15
C GLU A 206 13.48 -28.96 -4.88
N ILE A 207 13.59 -27.63 -4.95
CA ILE A 207 13.26 -26.72 -3.85
C ILE A 207 11.77 -26.81 -3.51
N SER A 208 10.90 -26.86 -4.52
CA SER A 208 9.46 -27.02 -4.34
C SER A 208 9.10 -28.39 -3.75
N GLU A 209 9.78 -29.44 -4.18
CA GLU A 209 9.61 -30.79 -3.65
C GLU A 209 10.07 -30.90 -2.19
N LEU A 210 11.17 -30.23 -1.82
CA LEU A 210 11.62 -30.12 -0.43
C LEU A 210 10.63 -29.34 0.45
N TYR A 211 10.01 -28.28 -0.08
CA TYR A 211 8.99 -27.51 0.63
C TYR A 211 7.73 -28.35 0.92
N ALA A 212 7.27 -29.12 -0.07
CA ALA A 212 6.06 -29.94 0.03
C ALA A 212 6.32 -31.36 0.58
N GLU A 213 7.55 -31.63 1.02
CA GLU A 213 7.95 -32.97 1.47
C GLU A 213 7.04 -33.45 2.61
N HIS A 214 6.67 -34.74 2.56
CA HIS A 214 5.72 -35.37 3.48
C HIS A 214 4.32 -34.72 3.50
N GLY A 215 3.96 -33.96 2.46
CA GLY A 215 2.64 -33.34 2.34
C GLY A 215 2.48 -32.08 3.19
N TYR A 216 3.59 -31.39 3.53
CA TYR A 216 3.51 -30.10 4.20
C TYR A 216 2.89 -29.05 3.28
N GLU A 217 1.76 -28.46 3.70
CA GLU A 217 1.01 -27.47 2.90
C GLU A 217 1.25 -26.01 3.36
N GLY A 218 2.15 -25.80 4.33
CA GLY A 218 2.37 -24.51 4.98
C GLY A 218 1.99 -24.52 6.46
N ASP A 219 2.51 -23.55 7.23
CA ASP A 219 2.10 -23.36 8.62
C ASP A 219 0.69 -22.72 8.64
N PRO A 220 -0.31 -23.34 9.28
CA PRO A 220 -1.67 -22.78 9.32
C PRO A 220 -1.75 -21.45 10.08
N ASN A 221 -0.76 -21.14 10.92
CA ASN A 221 -0.67 -19.87 11.65
C ASN A 221 0.07 -18.78 10.87
N LEU A 222 0.58 -19.08 9.66
CA LEU A 222 1.09 -18.06 8.76
C LEU A 222 -0.07 -17.14 8.38
N ILE A 223 -0.17 -16.00 9.07
CA ILE A 223 -1.05 -14.93 8.63
C ILE A 223 -0.47 -14.46 7.30
N PRO A 224 -1.23 -14.39 6.21
CA PRO A 224 -0.71 -13.78 5.00
C PRO A 224 -0.31 -12.33 5.32
N VAL A 225 0.99 -12.01 5.33
CA VAL A 225 1.42 -10.60 5.25
C VAL A 225 0.71 -10.04 4.02
N PRO A 226 0.06 -8.85 4.06
CA PRO A 226 -0.64 -8.30 2.91
C PRO A 226 0.27 -8.42 1.69
N GLN A 227 -0.07 -9.38 0.84
CA GLN A 227 0.74 -9.65 -0.31
C GLN A 227 0.48 -8.47 -1.22
N GLY A 228 1.46 -7.58 -1.36
CA GLY A 228 1.77 -7.17 -2.73
C GLY A 228 1.90 -8.49 -3.48
N ALA A 229 0.90 -8.79 -4.31
CA ALA A 229 0.59 -10.10 -4.85
C ALA A 229 1.86 -10.86 -5.30
N PRO A 230 1.86 -12.20 -5.30
CA PRO A 230 2.99 -12.96 -5.81
C PRO A 230 3.32 -12.46 -7.22
N ARG A 231 4.57 -12.08 -7.44
CA ARG A 231 5.12 -11.99 -8.80
C ARG A 231 5.14 -13.42 -9.31
N LYS A 232 4.06 -13.86 -9.95
CA LYS A 232 4.10 -15.07 -10.77
C LYS A 232 5.27 -14.87 -11.74
N LYS A 233 6.30 -15.72 -11.65
CA LYS A 233 7.02 -16.07 -12.88
C LYS A 233 5.94 -16.52 -13.85
N TRP A 234 5.84 -15.80 -14.95
CA TRP A 234 4.99 -16.11 -16.08
C TRP A 234 5.28 -17.56 -16.50
N SER A 235 4.53 -18.53 -15.97
CA SER A 235 4.23 -19.71 -16.79
C SER A 235 3.47 -19.11 -17.95
N ALA A 236 4.09 -19.18 -19.13
CA ALA A 236 3.63 -18.60 -20.37
C ALA A 236 2.11 -18.43 -20.35
N ARG A 237 1.61 -17.18 -20.45
CA ARG A 237 0.20 -16.90 -20.73
C ARG A 237 -0.24 -18.00 -21.70
N LYS A 238 -1.14 -18.90 -21.27
CA LYS A 238 -1.94 -19.63 -22.24
C LYS A 238 -2.62 -18.52 -23.01
N LYS A 239 -2.16 -18.25 -24.23
CA LYS A 239 -2.82 -17.41 -25.22
C LYS A 239 -4.24 -17.95 -25.32
N GLY A 240 -5.12 -17.35 -24.54
CA GLY A 240 -6.48 -17.78 -24.28
C GLY A 240 -7.31 -16.52 -24.19
N ALA A 241 -8.43 -16.54 -24.90
CA ALA A 241 -9.33 -15.43 -25.08
C ALA A 241 -9.97 -14.96 -23.76
N VAL A 242 -9.47 -13.91 -23.10
CA VAL A 242 -10.12 -13.36 -21.91
C VAL A 242 -10.60 -11.95 -22.21
N ARG A 243 -11.92 -11.76 -22.08
CA ARG A 243 -12.60 -10.47 -22.11
C ARG A 243 -13.51 -10.40 -20.88
N LYS A 244 -13.44 -9.30 -20.13
CA LYS A 244 -14.36 -9.02 -19.02
C LYS A 244 -14.77 -7.56 -19.06
N LEU A 245 -16.07 -7.31 -18.90
CA LEU A 245 -16.67 -5.98 -18.85
C LEU A 245 -17.58 -5.95 -17.63
N LEU A 246 -17.50 -4.89 -16.84
CA LEU A 246 -18.40 -4.68 -15.70
C LEU A 246 -19.65 -3.92 -16.12
N GLU A 247 -20.78 -4.26 -15.49
CA GLU A 247 -22.03 -3.49 -15.59
C GLU A 247 -22.10 -2.49 -14.43
N ARG A 248 -22.59 -1.27 -14.68
CA ARG A 248 -22.63 -0.16 -13.71
C ARG A 248 -24.04 0.31 -13.40
N GLN A 249 -24.20 1.05 -12.30
CA GLN A 249 -25.25 2.06 -12.18
C GLN A 249 -24.86 3.33 -12.97
N ALA A 250 -25.82 3.94 -13.67
CA ALA A 250 -25.55 5.11 -14.51
C ALA A 250 -25.19 6.35 -13.68
N PHE A 251 -24.12 7.06 -14.05
CA PHE A 251 -23.75 8.38 -13.53
C PHE A 251 -23.12 9.23 -14.64
N ASN A 252 -23.11 10.56 -14.51
CA ASN A 252 -22.66 11.47 -15.56
C ASN A 252 -21.34 12.16 -15.17
N TRP A 253 -20.34 12.09 -16.05
CA TRP A 253 -19.04 12.75 -15.82
C TRP A 253 -19.12 14.28 -15.70
N ASN A 254 -20.21 14.88 -16.16
CA ASN A 254 -20.44 16.31 -16.02
C ASN A 254 -21.04 16.70 -14.67
N ASP A 255 -21.36 15.74 -13.80
CA ASP A 255 -21.92 16.02 -12.47
C ASP A 255 -20.86 16.66 -11.56
N CYS A 256 -19.57 16.36 -11.75
CA CYS A 256 -18.48 16.95 -10.98
C CYS A 256 -17.19 17.01 -11.82
N TYR A 257 -16.52 18.16 -11.85
CA TYR A 257 -15.25 18.34 -12.57
C TYR A 257 -14.03 17.97 -11.71
N ASN A 258 -14.25 17.62 -10.44
CA ASN A 258 -13.25 16.91 -9.65
C ASN A 258 -13.15 15.45 -10.12
N SER A 259 -12.29 15.22 -11.11
CA SER A 259 -12.12 13.94 -11.80
C SER A 259 -11.80 12.79 -10.84
N LEU A 260 -10.95 13.04 -9.84
CA LEU A 260 -10.60 12.02 -8.84
C LEU A 260 -11.80 11.63 -7.98
N ALA A 261 -12.52 12.61 -7.43
CA ALA A 261 -13.69 12.34 -6.60
C ALA A 261 -14.78 11.63 -7.39
N LEU A 262 -14.98 12.02 -8.65
CA LEU A 262 -15.96 11.39 -9.51
C LEU A 262 -15.53 9.99 -9.95
N ALA A 263 -14.23 9.75 -10.15
CA ALA A 263 -13.70 8.41 -10.40
C ALA A 263 -13.83 7.51 -9.16
N VAL A 264 -13.60 8.01 -7.93
CA VAL A 264 -13.86 7.26 -6.70
C VAL A 264 -15.34 6.88 -6.58
N TYR A 265 -16.23 7.86 -6.76
CA TYR A 265 -17.68 7.63 -6.78
C TYR A 265 -18.09 6.61 -7.85
N GLY A 266 -17.55 6.75 -9.06
CA GLY A 266 -17.82 5.90 -10.20
C GLY A 266 -17.30 4.47 -10.01
N ALA A 267 -16.13 4.29 -9.41
CA ALA A 267 -15.60 2.97 -9.04
C ALA A 267 -16.52 2.26 -8.03
N MET A 268 -17.09 3.02 -7.07
CA MET A 268 -18.05 2.48 -6.12
C MET A 268 -19.39 2.07 -6.76
N GLN A 269 -19.76 2.60 -7.93
CA GLN A 269 -20.98 2.18 -8.64
C GLN A 269 -20.90 0.75 -9.20
N TYR A 270 -19.70 0.15 -9.22
CA TYR A 270 -19.47 -1.25 -9.52
C TYR A 270 -19.43 -2.13 -8.26
N SER A 271 -19.35 -1.50 -7.09
CA SER A 271 -19.38 -2.19 -5.80
C SER A 271 -20.82 -2.41 -5.33
N ASN A 272 -21.02 -3.36 -4.42
CA ASN A 272 -22.32 -3.57 -3.77
C ASN A 272 -22.70 -2.49 -2.74
N LYS A 273 -21.93 -1.39 -2.64
CA LYS A 273 -22.17 -0.29 -1.69
C LYS A 273 -22.78 0.91 -2.42
N SER A 274 -24.08 1.12 -2.25
CA SER A 274 -24.74 2.31 -2.79
C SER A 274 -24.41 3.53 -1.90
N ILE A 275 -23.84 4.55 -2.52
CA ILE A 275 -23.58 5.87 -1.94
C ILE A 275 -24.05 6.92 -2.93
N SER A 276 -24.42 8.11 -2.46
CA SER A 276 -24.66 9.27 -3.33
C SER A 276 -23.38 10.06 -3.61
N LEU A 277 -23.31 10.79 -4.72
CA LEU A 277 -22.16 11.65 -5.04
C LEU A 277 -21.85 12.69 -3.94
N PRO A 278 -22.83 13.38 -3.31
CA PRO A 278 -22.56 14.26 -2.18
C PRO A 278 -21.89 13.56 -1.00
N GLN A 279 -22.33 12.35 -0.66
CA GLN A 279 -21.72 11.57 0.42
C GLN A 279 -20.29 11.17 0.06
N ALA A 280 -20.03 10.74 -1.18
CA ALA A 280 -18.68 10.41 -1.63
C ALA A 280 -17.75 11.62 -1.53
N LEU A 281 -18.19 12.81 -1.98
CA LEU A 281 -17.42 14.04 -1.90
C LEU A 281 -17.15 14.50 -0.45
N VAL A 282 -18.13 14.36 0.45
CA VAL A 282 -17.98 14.78 1.85
C VAL A 282 -17.13 13.79 2.64
N TYR A 283 -17.39 12.50 2.53
CA TYR A 283 -16.66 11.47 3.29
C TYR A 283 -15.19 11.36 2.88
N THR A 284 -14.87 11.72 1.63
CA THR A 284 -13.48 11.82 1.16
C THR A 284 -12.82 13.16 1.44
N GLY A 285 -13.57 14.14 1.96
CA GLY A 285 -13.09 15.52 2.16
C GLY A 285 -12.95 16.33 0.87
N GLN A 286 -13.15 15.73 -0.30
CA GLN A 286 -12.99 16.37 -1.62
C GLN A 286 -13.93 17.57 -1.83
N ALA A 287 -15.09 17.56 -1.18
CA ALA A 287 -16.00 18.72 -1.17
C ALA A 287 -15.38 19.98 -0.56
N PHE A 288 -14.33 19.83 0.27
CA PHE A 288 -13.70 20.90 1.04
C PHE A 288 -12.34 21.35 0.50
N VAL A 289 -11.85 20.72 -0.56
CA VAL A 289 -10.51 20.97 -1.10
C VAL A 289 -10.46 22.31 -1.83
N ILE A 290 -9.62 23.20 -1.31
CA ILE A 290 -9.10 24.40 -1.96
C ILE A 290 -7.61 24.44 -1.63
N ASN A 291 -6.73 24.47 -2.63
CA ASN A 291 -5.30 24.61 -2.42
C ASN A 291 -4.61 25.32 -3.59
N THR A 292 -3.43 25.88 -3.31
CA THR A 292 -2.59 26.54 -4.30
C THR A 292 -1.16 26.67 -3.76
N ASP A 293 -0.26 27.25 -4.55
CA ASP A 293 1.05 27.69 -4.07
C ASP A 293 0.92 29.04 -3.34
N GLU A 294 1.77 29.28 -2.33
CA GLU A 294 1.70 30.52 -1.52
C GLU A 294 1.88 31.81 -2.34
N LYS A 295 2.51 31.73 -3.52
CA LYS A 295 2.92 32.89 -4.32
C LYS A 295 2.17 33.02 -5.64
N GLN A 296 1.35 32.04 -6.01
CA GLN A 296 0.67 32.02 -7.30
C GLN A 296 -0.54 31.09 -7.28
N ILE A 297 -1.58 31.43 -8.05
CA ILE A 297 -2.66 30.51 -8.38
C ILE A 297 -2.13 29.45 -9.34
N VAL A 298 -2.06 28.20 -8.88
CA VAL A 298 -1.67 27.04 -9.69
C VAL A 298 -2.76 25.97 -9.64
N PRO A 299 -2.78 25.01 -10.58
CA PRO A 299 -3.75 23.93 -10.55
C PRO A 299 -3.81 23.23 -9.19
N MET A 300 -5.03 22.97 -8.73
CA MET A 300 -5.24 22.19 -7.50
C MET A 300 -4.72 20.77 -7.65
N ASN A 301 -4.16 20.25 -6.56
CA ASN A 301 -3.71 18.86 -6.48
C ASN A 301 -4.16 18.28 -5.13
N VAL A 302 -4.56 17.01 -5.11
CA VAL A 302 -5.03 16.32 -3.91
C VAL A 302 -4.01 15.34 -3.33
N PHE A 303 -2.89 15.15 -4.04
CA PHE A 303 -1.88 14.15 -3.70
C PHE A 303 -0.64 14.79 -3.06
N GLY A 304 -0.50 14.57 -1.76
CA GLY A 304 0.78 14.59 -1.05
C GLY A 304 1.38 13.18 -1.01
N ASP A 305 1.79 12.70 0.16
CA ASP A 305 2.28 11.33 0.42
C ASP A 305 1.21 10.21 0.30
N GLY A 306 -0.01 10.54 -0.17
CA GLY A 306 -1.15 9.63 -0.28
C GLY A 306 -1.89 9.34 1.04
N SER A 307 -1.45 9.90 2.19
CA SER A 307 -2.10 9.68 3.50
C SER A 307 -3.53 10.23 3.55
N LEU A 308 -3.77 11.40 2.95
CA LEU A 308 -5.09 12.03 2.88
C LEU A 308 -6.07 11.17 2.07
N LEU A 309 -5.63 10.64 0.92
CA LEU A 309 -6.46 9.76 0.10
C LEU A 309 -6.74 8.43 0.80
N ARG A 310 -5.75 7.88 1.52
CA ARG A 310 -5.94 6.67 2.34
C ARG A 310 -7.00 6.91 3.42
N ALA A 311 -6.89 8.00 4.17
CA ALA A 311 -7.88 8.37 5.20
C ALA A 311 -9.27 8.62 4.59
N ALA A 312 -9.34 9.21 3.40
CA ALA A 312 -10.58 9.44 2.66
C ALA A 312 -11.25 8.12 2.25
N LEU A 313 -10.50 7.14 1.75
CA LEU A 313 -11.03 5.83 1.37
C LEU A 313 -11.36 4.96 2.60
N ASP A 314 -10.62 5.12 3.69
CA ASP A 314 -10.93 4.48 4.97
C ASP A 314 -12.33 4.88 5.47
N ASN A 315 -12.72 6.16 5.32
CA ASN A 315 -14.09 6.62 5.65
C ASN A 315 -15.17 5.92 4.81
N LEU A 316 -14.83 5.45 3.61
CA LEU A 316 -15.71 4.72 2.70
C LEU A 316 -15.62 3.19 2.89
N GLY A 317 -14.79 2.70 3.82
CA GLY A 317 -14.60 1.28 4.07
C GLY A 317 -13.81 0.57 2.99
N TYR A 318 -12.87 1.28 2.38
CA TYR A 318 -11.97 0.75 1.38
C TYR A 318 -10.51 1.01 1.78
N ASP A 319 -9.67 0.02 1.52
CA ASP A 319 -8.24 0.23 1.37
C ASP A 319 -7.92 0.45 -0.12
N MET A 320 -6.68 0.81 -0.44
CA MET A 320 -6.23 1.04 -1.81
C MET A 320 -4.86 0.46 -2.08
N ASP A 321 -4.68 -0.07 -3.29
CA ASP A 321 -3.38 -0.13 -3.93
C ASP A 321 -3.25 1.01 -4.93
N VAL A 322 -2.07 1.60 -4.97
CA VAL A 322 -1.72 2.66 -5.91
C VAL A 322 -0.43 2.29 -6.62
N LEU A 323 -0.42 2.46 -7.93
CA LEU A 323 0.77 2.53 -8.75
C LEU A 323 0.87 3.94 -9.30
N ALA A 324 1.99 4.60 -9.04
CA ALA A 324 2.32 5.90 -9.61
C ALA A 324 3.70 5.79 -10.28
N GLY A 325 3.81 6.17 -11.54
CA GLY A 325 5.07 6.18 -12.30
C GLY A 325 5.27 7.55 -12.93
N ASN A 326 6.42 8.18 -12.66
CA ASN A 326 6.77 9.56 -13.02
C ASN A 326 5.76 10.63 -12.57
N ILE A 327 4.84 10.28 -11.67
CA ILE A 327 3.87 11.18 -11.05
C ILE A 327 3.83 10.89 -9.55
N TYR A 328 3.55 11.90 -8.74
CA TYR A 328 3.44 11.79 -7.28
C TYR A 328 4.66 11.13 -6.59
N GLY A 329 5.85 11.31 -7.14
CA GLY A 329 7.11 10.78 -6.60
C GLY A 329 7.37 9.30 -6.86
N GLY A 330 6.55 8.63 -7.68
CA GLY A 330 6.77 7.24 -8.08
C GLY A 330 7.66 7.10 -9.32
N ASP A 331 8.41 6.01 -9.40
CA ASP A 331 9.36 5.76 -10.49
C ASP A 331 8.71 5.03 -11.68
N TRP A 332 8.99 5.48 -12.89
CA TRP A 332 8.69 4.69 -14.09
C TRP A 332 9.79 3.66 -14.36
N THR A 333 9.38 2.39 -14.42
CA THR A 333 10.23 1.24 -14.81
C THR A 333 9.69 0.54 -16.07
N ASP A 334 10.48 -0.35 -16.67
CA ASP A 334 10.06 -1.14 -17.84
C ASP A 334 8.82 -1.99 -17.57
N ASN A 335 8.54 -2.32 -16.30
CA ASN A 335 7.41 -3.15 -15.89
C ASN A 335 6.18 -2.34 -15.44
N THR A 336 6.20 -1.01 -15.54
CA THR A 336 5.11 -0.15 -15.03
C THR A 336 3.77 -0.48 -15.68
N ILE A 337 3.76 -0.58 -17.01
CA ILE A 337 2.55 -0.93 -17.78
C ILE A 337 2.06 -2.33 -17.41
N GLU A 338 2.96 -3.33 -17.33
CA GLU A 338 2.57 -4.69 -16.97
C GLU A 338 1.97 -4.74 -15.55
N THR A 339 2.58 -4.04 -14.60
CA THR A 339 2.10 -3.94 -13.21
C THR A 339 0.72 -3.29 -13.17
N ALA A 340 0.52 -2.21 -13.92
CA ALA A 340 -0.75 -1.51 -14.02
C ALA A 340 -1.85 -2.40 -14.59
N LEU A 341 -1.58 -3.08 -15.70
CA LEU A 341 -2.54 -3.99 -16.35
C LEU A 341 -2.91 -5.16 -15.43
N LEU A 342 -1.97 -5.67 -14.64
CA LEU A 342 -2.23 -6.68 -13.62
C LEU A 342 -3.16 -6.15 -12.52
N MET A 343 -2.86 -4.98 -11.95
CA MET A 343 -3.69 -4.35 -10.93
C MET A 343 -5.12 -4.10 -11.43
N VAL A 344 -5.25 -3.55 -12.64
CA VAL A 344 -6.52 -3.30 -13.31
C VAL A 344 -7.27 -4.61 -13.55
N GLY A 345 -6.60 -5.62 -14.12
CA GLY A 345 -7.18 -6.92 -14.43
C GLY A 345 -7.71 -7.65 -13.19
N GLU A 346 -6.94 -7.66 -12.10
CA GLU A 346 -7.37 -8.25 -10.83
C GLU A 346 -8.56 -7.50 -10.22
N SER A 347 -8.54 -6.17 -10.24
CA SER A 347 -9.66 -5.37 -9.74
C SER A 347 -10.95 -5.67 -10.50
N ILE A 348 -10.89 -5.67 -11.84
CA ILE A 348 -12.04 -5.97 -12.70
C ILE A 348 -12.50 -7.42 -12.49
N GLN A 349 -11.58 -8.36 -12.25
CA GLN A 349 -11.95 -9.73 -11.92
C GLN A 349 -12.72 -9.84 -10.60
N ARG A 350 -12.39 -9.02 -9.60
CA ARG A 350 -13.15 -8.89 -8.33
C ARG A 350 -14.48 -8.15 -8.48
N GLY A 351 -14.73 -7.53 -9.63
CA GLY A 351 -15.96 -6.76 -9.87
C GLY A 351 -15.82 -5.26 -9.61
N CYS A 352 -14.61 -4.75 -9.39
CA CYS A 352 -14.36 -3.34 -9.11
C CYS A 352 -13.64 -2.68 -10.29
N ALA A 353 -14.15 -1.53 -10.76
CA ALA A 353 -13.41 -0.72 -11.71
C ALA A 353 -12.13 -0.14 -11.06
N ALA A 354 -11.09 0.02 -11.87
CA ALA A 354 -9.87 0.73 -11.48
C ALA A 354 -9.99 2.22 -11.83
N ILE A 355 -9.28 3.07 -11.11
CA ILE A 355 -9.14 4.49 -11.41
C ILE A 355 -7.78 4.66 -12.11
N GLY A 356 -7.78 5.33 -13.25
CA GLY A 356 -6.57 5.61 -14.03
C GLY A 356 -6.38 7.10 -14.26
N TRP A 357 -5.16 7.52 -14.57
CA TRP A 357 -4.81 8.87 -15.02
C TRP A 357 -4.46 8.88 -16.51
N ASN A 358 -4.82 9.97 -17.20
CA ASN A 358 -4.51 10.19 -18.61
C ASN A 358 -5.01 9.03 -19.51
N LEU A 359 -6.31 8.72 -19.42
CA LEU A 359 -6.94 7.66 -20.21
C LEU A 359 -7.33 8.17 -21.62
N ASP A 360 -8.34 9.02 -21.70
CA ASP A 360 -8.73 9.78 -22.90
C ASP A 360 -8.65 11.29 -22.69
N ASN A 361 -8.92 11.72 -21.47
CA ASN A 361 -8.59 13.05 -20.99
C ASN A 361 -7.38 13.00 -20.04
N TYR A 362 -6.61 14.09 -19.98
CA TYR A 362 -5.50 14.27 -19.05
C TYR A 362 -5.99 14.55 -17.62
N GLU A 363 -6.80 13.63 -17.11
CA GLU A 363 -7.52 13.66 -15.83
C GLU A 363 -7.70 12.24 -15.30
N HIS A 364 -8.29 12.09 -14.11
CA HIS A 364 -8.70 10.78 -13.62
C HIS A 364 -9.92 10.24 -14.36
N GLY A 365 -9.90 8.96 -14.65
CA GLY A 365 -10.97 8.21 -15.29
C GLY A 365 -11.11 6.81 -14.71
N LEU A 366 -12.03 6.04 -15.27
CA LEU A 366 -12.30 4.65 -14.89
C LEU A 366 -11.83 3.69 -15.97
N ILE A 367 -11.32 2.55 -15.50
CA ILE A 367 -11.05 1.37 -16.32
C ILE A 367 -11.94 0.25 -15.79
N TYR A 368 -12.92 -0.17 -16.60
CA TYR A 368 -14.01 -1.06 -16.18
C TYR A 368 -14.07 -2.36 -16.98
N GLY A 369 -13.17 -2.53 -17.94
CA GLY A 369 -13.05 -3.76 -18.72
C GLY A 369 -11.69 -3.90 -19.36
N PHE A 370 -11.40 -5.11 -19.83
CA PHE A 370 -10.21 -5.39 -20.61
C PHE A 370 -10.49 -6.51 -21.62
N ASP A 371 -9.74 -6.50 -22.73
CA ASP A 371 -9.70 -7.56 -23.73
C ASP A 371 -8.24 -7.88 -24.07
N ASP A 372 -7.74 -8.98 -23.50
CA ASP A 372 -6.36 -9.41 -23.69
C ASP A 372 -6.07 -9.88 -25.12
N LYS A 373 -7.09 -10.25 -25.92
CA LYS A 373 -6.85 -10.59 -27.34
C LYS A 373 -6.60 -9.34 -28.16
N ARG A 374 -7.35 -8.29 -27.87
CA ARG A 374 -7.28 -7.01 -28.57
C ARG A 374 -6.22 -6.09 -27.96
N GLN A 375 -5.68 -6.42 -26.77
CA GLN A 375 -4.73 -5.62 -26.00
C GLN A 375 -5.28 -4.21 -25.72
N ILE A 376 -6.53 -4.17 -25.24
CA ILE A 376 -7.24 -2.93 -24.92
C ILE A 376 -7.86 -2.96 -23.53
N LEU A 377 -7.98 -1.78 -22.94
CA LEU A 377 -8.76 -1.48 -21.75
C LEU A 377 -10.04 -0.75 -22.18
N ASN A 378 -11.16 -1.07 -21.54
CA ASN A 378 -12.38 -0.27 -21.67
C ASN A 378 -12.33 0.85 -20.64
N ILE A 379 -12.38 2.08 -21.13
CA ILE A 379 -12.17 3.29 -20.34
C ILE A 379 -13.40 4.21 -20.39
N HIS A 380 -13.55 5.00 -19.34
CA HIS A 380 -14.61 6.00 -19.25
C HIS A 380 -14.07 7.18 -18.43
N ASP A 381 -14.10 8.37 -18.99
CA ASP A 381 -13.70 9.62 -18.34
C ASP A 381 -14.53 10.76 -18.91
N ILE A 382 -14.18 12.01 -18.62
CA ILE A 382 -14.97 13.17 -19.05
C ILE A 382 -15.05 13.33 -20.59
N ASN A 383 -14.06 12.84 -21.33
CA ASN A 383 -14.04 12.86 -22.80
C ASN A 383 -14.40 11.50 -23.40
N ALA A 384 -14.04 10.41 -22.71
CA ALA A 384 -14.34 9.05 -23.14
C ALA A 384 -15.81 8.71 -22.98
N ARG A 385 -16.43 8.29 -24.09
CA ARG A 385 -17.79 7.78 -24.16
C ARG A 385 -17.83 6.32 -23.74
N GLU A 386 -19.04 5.85 -23.44
CA GLU A 386 -19.27 4.43 -23.14
C GLU A 386 -18.86 3.57 -24.34
N GLY A 387 -17.94 2.63 -24.11
CA GLY A 387 -17.34 1.79 -25.14
C GLY A 387 -15.98 2.25 -25.66
N ASP A 388 -15.45 3.38 -25.21
CA ASP A 388 -14.11 3.82 -25.61
C ASP A 388 -13.01 2.89 -25.07
N GLU A 389 -11.95 2.78 -25.86
CA GLU A 389 -10.91 1.76 -25.71
C GLU A 389 -9.54 2.43 -25.66
N LEU A 390 -8.69 1.97 -24.75
CA LEU A 390 -7.29 2.37 -24.62
C LEU A 390 -6.40 1.18 -24.91
N ALA A 391 -5.51 1.29 -25.90
CA ALA A 391 -4.53 0.25 -26.16
C ALA A 391 -3.55 0.12 -24.99
N TYR A 392 -3.11 -1.11 -24.69
CA TYR A 392 -2.16 -1.37 -23.61
C TYR A 392 -0.84 -0.59 -23.79
N ASP A 393 -0.37 -0.46 -25.03
CA ASP A 393 0.87 0.24 -25.34
C ASP A 393 0.77 1.76 -25.16
N ASP A 394 -0.44 2.31 -25.25
CA ASP A 394 -0.72 3.74 -25.07
C ASP A 394 -0.95 4.11 -23.60
N PHE A 395 -1.14 3.11 -22.72
CA PHE A 395 -1.45 3.36 -21.33
C PHE A 395 -0.27 4.02 -20.61
N GLY A 396 -0.52 5.25 -20.13
CA GLY A 396 0.50 6.11 -19.52
C GLY A 396 1.51 6.71 -20.49
N LYS A 397 1.27 6.60 -21.81
CA LYS A 397 2.12 7.18 -22.87
C LYS A 397 1.34 8.05 -23.85
N ARG A 398 0.04 8.22 -23.63
CA ARG A 398 -0.84 8.90 -24.55
C ARG A 398 -0.40 10.37 -24.75
N PRO A 399 -0.21 10.84 -26.00
CA PRO A 399 0.19 12.21 -26.27
C PRO A 399 -0.82 13.23 -25.72
N LEU A 400 -0.31 14.34 -25.19
CA LEU A 400 -1.12 15.47 -24.73
C LEU A 400 -1.23 16.50 -25.86
N ASN A 401 -2.44 16.74 -26.37
CA ASN A 401 -2.69 17.65 -27.49
C ASN A 401 -1.86 17.32 -28.76
N GLY A 402 -1.55 16.04 -28.97
CA GLY A 402 -0.74 15.58 -30.11
C GLY A 402 0.76 15.64 -29.88
N GLU A 403 1.22 16.20 -28.76
CA GLU A 403 2.62 16.24 -28.38
C GLU A 403 2.99 15.03 -27.50
N PRO A 404 4.11 14.35 -27.76
CA PRO A 404 4.59 13.28 -26.91
C PRO A 404 4.83 13.78 -25.49
N ILE A 405 4.44 12.98 -24.50
CA ILE A 405 4.74 13.24 -23.09
C ILE A 405 5.83 12.29 -22.59
N ASN A 406 6.51 12.68 -21.51
CA ASN A 406 7.23 11.70 -20.72
C ASN A 406 6.20 10.69 -20.17
N PRO A 407 6.47 9.38 -20.24
CA PRO A 407 5.52 8.39 -19.74
C PRO A 407 5.20 8.67 -18.28
N GLU A 408 3.92 8.71 -17.95
CA GLU A 408 3.42 8.92 -16.60
C GLU A 408 2.17 8.07 -16.39
N MET A 409 1.98 7.56 -15.19
CA MET A 409 0.88 6.67 -14.91
C MET A 409 0.44 6.77 -13.48
N PHE A 410 -0.86 6.83 -13.27
CA PHE A 410 -1.46 6.59 -11.97
C PHE A 410 -2.58 5.57 -12.13
N VAL A 411 -2.54 4.53 -11.29
CA VAL A 411 -3.58 3.51 -11.18
C VAL A 411 -3.90 3.31 -9.72
N LEU A 412 -5.18 3.42 -9.38
CA LEU A 412 -5.69 3.12 -8.06
C LEU A 412 -6.77 2.05 -8.14
N VAL A 413 -6.68 1.03 -7.30
CA VAL A 413 -7.70 -0.02 -7.18
C VAL A 413 -8.22 -0.10 -5.76
N LEU A 414 -9.54 -0.17 -5.62
CA LEU A 414 -10.21 -0.29 -4.32
C LEU A 414 -10.12 -1.73 -3.80
N LYS A 415 -9.87 -1.86 -2.50
CA LYS A 415 -9.87 -3.12 -1.75
C LYS A 415 -10.90 -3.06 -0.64
N ASP A 416 -11.77 -4.06 -0.56
CA ASP A 416 -12.71 -4.15 0.56
C ASP A 416 -11.97 -4.38 1.88
N ARG A 417 -12.45 -3.71 2.94
CA ARG A 417 -12.04 -3.98 4.33
C ARG A 417 -13.05 -4.89 5.03
N GLU A 418 -12.58 -5.59 6.06
CA GLU A 418 -13.44 -6.40 6.95
C GLU A 418 -14.44 -5.51 7.71
N GLU A 419 -13.97 -4.39 8.26
CA GLU A 419 -14.84 -3.36 8.84
C GLU A 419 -15.52 -2.53 7.74
N ARG A 420 -16.84 -2.54 7.73
CA ARG A 420 -17.67 -1.83 6.74
C ARG A 420 -18.43 -0.71 7.43
N PRO A 421 -18.08 0.57 7.21
CA PRO A 421 -18.89 1.67 7.70
C PRO A 421 -20.26 1.62 7.01
N HIS A 422 -21.29 1.97 7.75
CA HIS A 422 -22.62 2.16 7.22
C HIS A 422 -22.69 3.47 6.41
N LEU A 423 -22.98 3.37 5.12
CA LEU A 423 -23.01 4.48 4.17
C LEU A 423 -24.42 4.81 3.66
N SER A 424 -25.46 4.19 4.22
CA SER A 424 -26.85 4.39 3.78
C SER A 424 -27.30 5.83 3.99
N ALA A 425 -28.12 6.32 3.06
CA ALA A 425 -28.76 7.63 3.16
C ALA A 425 -29.91 7.66 4.18
N THR A 426 -30.26 6.51 4.77
CA THR A 426 -31.43 6.31 5.64
C THR A 426 -31.07 5.45 6.84
N ARG A 427 -31.58 5.83 8.01
CA ARG A 427 -31.38 5.17 9.31
C ARG A 427 -32.30 3.96 9.46
N TYR A 428 -31.77 2.77 9.77
CA TYR A 428 -32.60 1.59 10.08
C TYR A 428 -32.31 0.96 11.45
N THR A 429 -31.09 1.11 12.02
CA THR A 429 -30.73 0.58 13.35
C THR A 429 -29.88 1.53 14.21
N GLU A 430 -29.71 1.22 15.49
CA GLU A 430 -28.81 1.97 16.39
C GLU A 430 -27.32 1.81 16.00
N GLU A 431 -26.91 0.61 15.58
CA GLU A 431 -25.55 0.33 15.12
C GLU A 431 -25.19 1.16 13.87
N GLU A 432 -26.13 1.30 12.96
CA GLU A 432 -26.00 2.11 11.75
C GLU A 432 -25.88 3.61 12.06
N ASP A 433 -26.59 4.10 13.07
CA ASP A 433 -26.50 5.49 13.52
C ASP A 433 -25.14 5.80 14.16
N VAL A 434 -24.63 4.89 15.00
CA VAL A 434 -23.28 4.99 15.57
C VAL A 434 -22.23 5.00 14.47
N SER A 435 -22.35 4.10 13.48
CA SER A 435 -21.43 4.06 12.35
C SER A 435 -21.48 5.34 11.52
N TYR A 436 -22.67 5.86 11.19
CA TYR A 436 -22.82 7.11 10.44
C TYR A 436 -22.16 8.28 11.18
N ARG A 437 -22.42 8.44 12.48
CA ARG A 437 -21.85 9.51 13.30
C ARG A 437 -20.33 9.43 13.37
N ARG A 438 -19.78 8.22 13.52
CA ARG A 438 -18.32 8.00 13.49
C ARG A 438 -17.74 8.39 12.14
N THR A 439 -18.30 7.91 11.03
CA THR A 439 -17.83 8.24 9.68
C THR A 439 -17.88 9.74 9.41
N LEU A 440 -18.99 10.39 9.79
CA LEU A 440 -19.13 11.83 9.65
C LEU A 440 -18.10 12.59 10.49
N CYS A 441 -17.88 12.19 11.75
CA CYS A 441 -16.90 12.82 12.63
C CYS A 441 -15.48 12.75 12.04
N THR A 442 -15.07 11.57 11.55
CA THR A 442 -13.75 11.39 10.92
C THR A 442 -13.62 12.19 9.62
N ALA A 443 -14.64 12.16 8.77
CA ALA A 443 -14.65 12.92 7.51
C ALA A 443 -14.56 14.44 7.72
N LEU A 444 -15.35 14.98 8.66
CA LEU A 444 -15.31 16.41 8.96
C LEU A 444 -14.01 16.81 9.66
N SER A 445 -13.41 15.92 10.46
CA SER A 445 -12.08 16.15 11.04
C SER A 445 -10.99 16.24 9.97
N LEU A 446 -11.07 15.42 8.93
CA LEU A 446 -10.20 15.50 7.76
C LEU A 446 -10.38 16.85 7.03
N ALA A 447 -11.62 17.28 6.82
CA ALA A 447 -11.93 18.56 6.21
C ALA A 447 -11.40 19.75 7.03
N ILE A 448 -11.59 19.73 8.37
CA ILE A 448 -11.08 20.76 9.28
C ILE A 448 -9.57 20.91 9.15
N ARG A 449 -8.82 19.80 9.15
CA ARG A 449 -7.37 19.82 8.96
C ARG A 449 -6.97 20.51 7.65
N HIS A 450 -7.64 20.17 6.56
CA HIS A 450 -7.41 20.81 5.25
C HIS A 450 -7.69 22.31 5.31
N ILE A 451 -8.85 22.70 5.83
CA ILE A 451 -9.27 24.12 5.89
C ILE A 451 -8.30 24.96 6.74
N LYS A 452 -7.75 24.37 7.81
CA LYS A 452 -6.76 24.98 8.71
C LYS A 452 -5.31 24.91 8.21
N ASN A 453 -5.07 24.29 7.06
CA ASN A 453 -3.73 24.05 6.53
C ASN A 453 -2.82 23.19 7.45
N GLU A 454 -3.39 22.19 8.13
CA GLU A 454 -2.67 21.31 9.05
C GLU A 454 -2.10 20.05 8.36
N GLY A 455 -0.83 19.72 8.67
CA GLY A 455 -0.19 18.49 8.22
C GLY A 455 0.48 18.55 6.85
N MET A 456 0.77 19.76 6.33
CA MET A 456 1.65 19.96 5.18
C MET A 456 3.11 20.01 5.64
N GLU A 457 3.94 19.09 5.14
CA GLU A 457 5.41 19.12 5.35
C GLU A 457 6.14 20.04 4.36
N ASP A 458 5.53 20.29 3.19
CA ASP A 458 6.05 21.17 2.15
C ASP A 458 5.58 22.62 2.38
N SER A 459 6.53 23.52 2.61
CA SER A 459 6.25 24.95 2.86
C SER A 459 5.91 25.75 1.60
N SER A 460 5.77 25.12 0.43
CA SER A 460 5.50 25.83 -0.84
C SER A 460 4.00 25.94 -1.17
N ARG A 461 3.15 25.10 -0.57
CA ARG A 461 1.70 25.07 -0.82
C ARG A 461 0.89 25.43 0.42
N CYS A 462 -0.28 26.00 0.18
CA CYS A 462 -1.25 26.31 1.21
C CYS A 462 -2.64 25.75 0.87
N ASN A 463 -3.39 25.42 1.92
CA ASN A 463 -4.73 24.86 1.84
C ASN A 463 -5.77 25.78 2.48
N GLY A 464 -7.03 25.57 2.12
CA GLY A 464 -8.17 26.10 2.85
C GLY A 464 -8.21 27.63 2.84
N ILE A 465 -8.36 28.22 4.02
CA ILE A 465 -8.43 29.69 4.18
C ILE A 465 -7.14 30.36 3.70
N ALA A 466 -5.98 29.76 3.98
CA ALA A 466 -4.68 30.29 3.55
C ALA A 466 -4.53 30.27 2.01
N ALA A 467 -5.16 29.29 1.33
CA ALA A 467 -5.21 29.28 -0.12
C ALA A 467 -6.06 30.42 -0.69
N ILE A 468 -7.17 30.76 -0.03
CA ILE A 468 -8.01 31.91 -0.44
C ILE A 468 -7.25 33.22 -0.24
N ASP A 469 -6.49 33.34 0.85
CA ASP A 469 -5.61 34.48 1.10
C ASP A 469 -4.54 34.63 -0.01
N ALA A 470 -3.92 33.53 -0.43
CA ALA A 470 -2.98 33.53 -1.56
C ALA A 470 -3.64 33.92 -2.89
N TRP A 471 -4.90 33.55 -3.12
CA TRP A 471 -5.65 34.02 -4.29
C TRP A 471 -5.90 35.52 -4.26
N ILE A 472 -6.27 36.08 -3.11
CA ILE A 472 -6.44 37.53 -2.95
C ILE A 472 -5.14 38.25 -3.31
N GLU A 473 -4.01 37.82 -2.74
CA GLU A 473 -2.70 38.37 -3.04
C GLU A 473 -2.33 38.26 -4.53
N ALA A 474 -2.65 37.13 -5.17
CA ALA A 474 -2.39 36.94 -6.59
C ALA A 474 -3.18 37.91 -7.48
N PHE A 475 -4.44 38.19 -7.14
CA PHE A 475 -5.21 39.23 -7.83
C PHE A 475 -4.66 40.63 -7.55
N GLU A 476 -4.33 40.95 -6.30
CA GLU A 476 -3.77 42.24 -5.89
C GLU A 476 -2.43 42.56 -6.57
N SER A 477 -1.54 41.58 -6.67
CA SER A 477 -0.26 41.70 -7.35
C SER A 477 -0.35 41.61 -8.89
N GLY A 478 -1.45 41.07 -9.41
CA GLY A 478 -1.62 40.82 -10.85
C GLY A 478 -0.90 39.56 -11.34
N SER A 479 -0.53 38.65 -10.45
CA SER A 479 0.12 37.36 -10.78
C SER A 479 -0.88 36.23 -11.08
N ALA A 480 -2.17 36.44 -10.79
CA ALA A 480 -3.24 35.50 -11.11
C ALA A 480 -3.30 35.25 -12.63
N ARG A 481 -3.16 33.99 -13.07
CA ARG A 481 -3.21 33.62 -14.49
C ARG A 481 -4.63 33.23 -14.90
N PRO A 482 -5.17 33.76 -16.03
CA PRO A 482 -6.55 33.49 -16.45
C PRO A 482 -6.92 32.01 -16.52
N PHE A 483 -6.03 31.17 -17.09
CA PHE A 483 -6.26 29.74 -17.22
C PHE A 483 -6.38 29.05 -15.86
N ASP A 484 -5.37 29.16 -14.99
CA ASP A 484 -5.36 28.48 -13.68
C ASP A 484 -6.52 28.93 -12.80
N THR A 485 -6.84 30.23 -12.83
CA THR A 485 -8.01 30.78 -12.13
C THR A 485 -9.29 30.12 -12.64
N SER A 486 -9.53 30.12 -13.96
CA SER A 486 -10.76 29.56 -14.52
C SER A 486 -10.88 28.04 -14.32
N TYR A 487 -9.77 27.32 -14.39
CA TYR A 487 -9.69 25.88 -14.15
C TYR A 487 -10.01 25.53 -12.70
N ASN A 488 -9.36 26.20 -11.75
CA ASN A 488 -9.62 25.96 -10.34
C ASN A 488 -11.06 26.34 -9.95
N LEU A 489 -11.62 27.42 -10.51
CA LEU A 489 -13.01 27.81 -10.26
C LEU A 489 -14.02 26.77 -10.76
N LEU A 490 -13.77 26.15 -11.91
CA LEU A 490 -14.56 25.04 -12.41
C LEU A 490 -14.56 23.88 -11.39
N TRP A 491 -13.39 23.52 -10.89
CA TRP A 491 -13.20 22.43 -9.95
C TRP A 491 -13.84 22.71 -8.59
N ILE A 492 -13.59 23.89 -7.99
CA ILE A 492 -14.18 24.33 -6.71
C ILE A 492 -15.70 24.34 -6.80
N THR A 493 -16.28 25.04 -7.79
CA THR A 493 -17.74 25.15 -7.91
C THR A 493 -18.40 23.78 -8.12
N SER A 494 -17.78 22.90 -8.90
CA SER A 494 -18.31 21.57 -9.18
C SER A 494 -18.38 20.64 -7.97
N SER A 495 -17.53 20.86 -6.96
CA SER A 495 -17.53 20.08 -5.72
C SER A 495 -18.38 20.75 -4.64
N ARG A 496 -18.27 22.09 -4.51
CA ARG A 496 -18.94 22.88 -3.46
C ARG A 496 -20.46 22.86 -3.55
N GLN A 497 -21.02 22.71 -4.75
CA GLN A 497 -22.48 22.63 -4.96
C GLN A 497 -23.15 21.51 -4.15
N TYR A 498 -22.39 20.48 -3.73
CA TYR A 498 -22.92 19.31 -3.03
C TYR A 498 -22.91 19.41 -1.50
N LEU A 499 -22.23 20.41 -0.91
CA LEU A 499 -22.15 20.55 0.54
C LEU A 499 -23.50 20.87 1.18
N ALA A 500 -24.20 21.89 0.68
CA ALA A 500 -25.48 22.28 1.25
C ALA A 500 -26.54 21.17 1.12
N PRO A 501 -26.72 20.51 -0.05
CA PRO A 501 -27.60 19.35 -0.17
C PRO A 501 -27.24 18.20 0.79
N PHE A 502 -25.96 17.89 0.96
CA PHE A 502 -25.53 16.84 1.88
C PHE A 502 -25.94 17.12 3.33
N PHE A 503 -25.67 18.34 3.81
CA PHE A 503 -25.99 18.72 5.19
C PHE A 503 -27.51 18.82 5.42
N MET A 504 -28.27 19.35 4.45
CA MET A 504 -29.73 19.36 4.50
C MET A 504 -30.30 17.95 4.55
N GLN A 505 -29.84 17.05 3.68
CA GLN A 505 -30.28 15.67 3.67
C GLN A 505 -29.96 14.99 5.01
N SER A 506 -28.74 15.20 5.53
CA SER A 506 -28.30 14.64 6.81
C SER A 506 -29.13 15.12 8.00
N ALA A 507 -29.54 16.40 7.99
CA ALA A 507 -30.44 16.96 9.01
C ALA A 507 -31.82 16.30 8.99
N ILE A 508 -32.29 15.85 7.81
CA ILE A 508 -33.59 15.22 7.63
C ILE A 508 -33.54 13.73 7.96
N THR A 509 -32.51 13.00 7.53
CA THR A 509 -32.47 11.54 7.62
C THR A 509 -31.76 10.99 8.84
N HIS A 510 -30.82 11.74 9.42
CA HIS A 510 -30.00 11.27 10.55
C HIS A 510 -30.29 12.02 11.86
N CYS A 511 -31.00 13.15 11.81
CA CYS A 511 -31.33 13.96 13.01
C CYS A 511 -32.84 13.96 13.30
N MET A 512 -33.46 12.78 13.33
CA MET A 512 -34.93 12.63 13.44
C MET A 512 -35.44 12.60 14.89
N SER A 513 -34.58 12.42 15.89
CA SER A 513 -34.99 12.34 17.29
C SER A 513 -34.90 13.68 18.02
N ILE A 514 -35.63 13.83 19.12
CA ILE A 514 -35.56 15.04 19.98
C ILE A 514 -34.13 15.24 20.53
N GLN A 515 -33.37 14.16 20.71
CA GLN A 515 -31.99 14.22 21.19
C GLN A 515 -31.03 14.81 20.14
N ASP A 516 -31.44 14.81 18.87
CA ASP A 516 -30.62 15.28 17.74
C ASP A 516 -30.86 16.75 17.38
N ILE A 517 -31.71 17.49 18.10
CA ILE A 517 -32.08 18.88 17.76
C ILE A 517 -30.83 19.76 17.61
N THR A 518 -29.86 19.63 18.52
CA THR A 518 -28.61 20.40 18.46
C THR A 518 -27.80 20.05 17.22
N LEU A 519 -27.63 18.77 16.92
CA LEU A 519 -26.92 18.32 15.71
C LEU A 519 -27.65 18.80 14.44
N GLN A 520 -28.97 18.71 14.41
CA GLN A 520 -29.80 19.19 13.31
C GLN A 520 -29.58 20.68 13.04
N GLN A 521 -29.56 21.51 14.09
CA GLN A 521 -29.29 22.94 13.97
C GLN A 521 -27.90 23.21 13.38
N PHE A 522 -26.88 22.46 13.83
CA PHE A 522 -25.53 22.58 13.26
C PHE A 522 -25.48 22.15 11.79
N MET A 523 -26.16 21.07 11.40
CA MET A 523 -26.23 20.65 10.00
C MET A 523 -26.90 21.73 9.12
N LEU A 524 -28.02 22.30 9.55
CA LEU A 524 -28.72 23.34 8.80
C LEU A 524 -27.88 24.63 8.68
N LYS A 525 -27.17 25.00 9.75
CA LYS A 525 -26.22 26.11 9.74
C LYS A 525 -25.05 25.85 8.79
N ALA A 526 -24.52 24.63 8.75
CA ALA A 526 -23.48 24.24 7.80
C ALA A 526 -23.99 24.34 6.36
N ALA A 527 -25.23 23.90 6.09
CA ALA A 527 -25.83 24.02 4.77
C ALA A 527 -25.97 25.48 4.32
N GLU A 528 -26.43 26.37 5.20
CA GLU A 528 -26.55 27.81 4.92
C GLU A 528 -25.19 28.44 4.60
N VAL A 529 -24.19 28.20 5.44
CA VAL A 529 -22.86 28.80 5.27
C VAL A 529 -22.17 28.29 4.00
N TYR A 530 -22.24 26.99 3.70
CA TYR A 530 -21.65 26.45 2.47
C TYR A 530 -22.43 26.82 1.22
N MET A 531 -23.73 27.14 1.32
CA MET A 531 -24.46 27.76 0.22
C MET A 531 -23.95 29.18 -0.07
N SER A 532 -23.62 29.95 0.97
CA SER A 532 -22.99 31.28 0.82
C SER A 532 -21.59 31.17 0.18
N SER A 533 -20.76 30.22 0.64
CA SER A 533 -19.47 29.93 0.00
C SER A 533 -19.65 29.58 -1.48
N TYR A 534 -20.55 28.64 -1.80
CA TYR A 534 -20.81 28.23 -3.18
C TYR A 534 -21.22 29.41 -4.08
N ARG A 535 -22.09 30.31 -3.60
CA ARG A 535 -22.51 31.50 -4.36
C ARG A 535 -21.34 32.44 -4.67
N ALA A 536 -20.43 32.66 -3.71
CA ALA A 536 -19.25 33.48 -3.96
C ALA A 536 -18.34 32.87 -5.03
N TRP A 537 -18.11 31.56 -4.97
CA TRP A 537 -17.33 30.83 -5.97
C TRP A 537 -18.00 30.81 -7.36
N VAL A 538 -19.33 30.68 -7.43
CA VAL A 538 -20.07 30.79 -8.70
C VAL A 538 -19.93 32.18 -9.29
N GLY A 539 -20.05 33.24 -8.48
CA GLY A 539 -19.81 34.61 -8.93
C GLY A 539 -18.42 34.78 -9.52
N LEU A 540 -17.38 34.20 -8.90
CA LEU A 540 -16.02 34.22 -9.45
C LEU A 540 -15.93 33.48 -10.78
N ARG A 541 -16.57 32.31 -10.90
CA ARG A 541 -16.59 31.51 -12.13
C ARG A 541 -17.30 32.24 -13.28
N GLU A 542 -18.33 33.04 -13.00
CA GLU A 542 -18.99 33.87 -14.00
C GLU A 542 -18.06 34.98 -14.53
N LEU A 543 -17.20 35.54 -13.67
CA LEU A 543 -16.18 36.53 -14.08
C LEU A 543 -15.04 35.90 -14.90
N PHE A 544 -14.65 34.67 -14.58
CA PHE A 544 -13.53 33.96 -15.20
C PHE A 544 -13.95 32.58 -15.74
N PRO A 545 -14.70 32.53 -16.85
CA PRO A 545 -15.25 31.28 -17.38
C PRO A 545 -14.16 30.39 -18.01
N PHE A 546 -14.15 29.10 -17.67
CA PHE A 546 -13.30 28.09 -18.31
C PHE A 546 -13.68 27.88 -19.79
N PRO A 547 -12.74 27.62 -20.73
CA PRO A 547 -11.31 27.36 -20.52
C PRO A 547 -10.39 28.58 -20.57
N HIS A 548 -10.87 29.73 -21.03
CA HIS A 548 -9.99 30.86 -21.33
C HIS A 548 -9.85 31.86 -20.18
N GLY A 549 -10.80 31.84 -19.24
CA GLY A 549 -10.90 32.85 -18.18
C GLY A 549 -11.24 34.23 -18.75
N ALA A 550 -10.77 35.24 -18.04
CA ALA A 550 -10.81 36.65 -18.44
C ALA A 550 -9.50 37.33 -17.98
N ASP A 551 -9.24 38.55 -18.46
CA ASP A 551 -8.08 39.33 -18.03
C ASP A 551 -8.16 39.64 -16.52
N THR A 552 -7.35 38.92 -15.74
CA THR A 552 -7.23 39.04 -14.29
C THR A 552 -6.62 40.37 -13.85
N THR A 553 -6.00 41.12 -14.77
CA THR A 553 -5.40 42.43 -14.50
C THR A 553 -6.36 43.59 -14.80
N ASN A 554 -7.50 43.31 -15.44
CA ASN A 554 -8.53 44.31 -15.70
C ASN A 554 -9.03 44.92 -14.37
N PRO A 555 -8.98 46.26 -14.17
CA PRO A 555 -9.28 46.87 -12.87
C PRO A 555 -10.69 46.57 -12.33
N GLN A 556 -11.69 46.52 -13.22
CA GLN A 556 -13.08 46.25 -12.82
C GLN A 556 -13.27 44.79 -12.44
N LEU A 557 -12.78 43.85 -13.25
CA LEU A 557 -12.88 42.42 -12.96
C LEU A 557 -12.08 42.05 -11.70
N LYS A 558 -10.87 42.59 -11.56
CA LYS A 558 -10.01 42.41 -10.38
C LYS A 558 -10.71 42.87 -9.09
N ALA A 559 -11.29 44.07 -9.09
CA ALA A 559 -11.99 44.59 -7.91
C ALA A 559 -13.20 43.72 -7.52
N GLN A 560 -13.94 43.22 -8.51
CA GLN A 560 -15.06 42.30 -8.27
C GLN A 560 -14.58 40.93 -7.77
N ALA A 561 -13.47 40.41 -8.31
CA ALA A 561 -12.88 39.15 -7.89
C ALA A 561 -12.42 39.19 -6.44
N ILE A 562 -11.67 40.23 -6.05
CA ILE A 562 -11.19 40.41 -4.67
C ILE A 562 -12.37 40.49 -3.69
N ARG A 563 -13.44 41.21 -4.04
CA ARG A 563 -14.65 41.26 -3.21
C ARG A 563 -15.26 39.86 -3.02
N LEU A 564 -15.45 39.11 -4.09
CA LEU A 564 -16.02 37.76 -4.02
C LEU A 564 -15.10 36.77 -3.30
N LEU A 565 -13.79 36.93 -3.38
CA LEU A 565 -12.83 36.14 -2.61
C LEU A 565 -12.92 36.43 -1.11
N HIS A 566 -13.14 37.69 -0.71
CA HIS A 566 -13.43 38.02 0.69
C HIS A 566 -14.76 37.40 1.16
N ASP A 567 -15.82 37.46 0.33
CA ASP A 567 -17.10 36.82 0.64
C ASP A 567 -16.93 35.29 0.80
N ALA A 568 -16.17 34.65 -0.09
CA ALA A 568 -15.85 33.23 -0.01
C ALA A 568 -15.04 32.89 1.24
N ARG A 569 -14.04 33.71 1.58
CA ARG A 569 -13.21 33.54 2.78
C ARG A 569 -14.03 33.62 4.05
N GLU A 570 -14.90 34.62 4.18
CA GLU A 570 -15.77 34.79 5.35
C GLU A 570 -16.72 33.59 5.53
N ALA A 571 -17.27 33.10 4.41
CA ALA A 571 -18.10 31.91 4.41
C ALA A 571 -17.29 30.65 4.82
N GLU A 572 -16.08 30.44 4.32
CA GLU A 572 -15.25 29.28 4.70
C GLU A 572 -14.77 29.36 6.17
N VAL A 573 -14.47 30.55 6.70
CA VAL A 573 -14.17 30.76 8.13
C VAL A 573 -15.39 30.41 8.99
N SER A 574 -16.57 30.88 8.59
CA SER A 574 -17.83 30.54 9.27
C SER A 574 -18.11 29.04 9.18
N GLY A 575 -17.81 28.42 8.03
CA GLY A 575 -17.99 27.00 7.79
C GLY A 575 -17.12 26.17 8.72
N LEU A 576 -15.84 26.54 8.83
CA LEU A 576 -14.90 25.92 9.77
C LEU A 576 -15.41 25.94 11.22
N ALA A 577 -15.97 27.07 11.66
CA ALA A 577 -16.54 27.18 13.01
C ALA A 577 -17.70 26.20 13.22
N VAL A 578 -18.60 26.06 12.24
CA VAL A 578 -19.72 25.11 12.31
C VAL A 578 -19.24 23.66 12.25
N LEU A 579 -18.23 23.35 11.42
CA LEU A 579 -17.66 22.00 11.39
C LEU A 579 -17.08 21.61 12.75
N HIS A 580 -16.41 22.54 13.45
CA HIS A 580 -15.96 22.32 14.82
C HIS A 580 -17.12 22.07 15.79
N GLU A 581 -18.23 22.82 15.69
CA GLU A 581 -19.44 22.59 16.49
C GLU A 581 -19.97 21.15 16.28
N ILE A 582 -20.04 20.69 15.03
CA ILE A 582 -20.49 19.33 14.69
C ILE A 582 -19.53 18.27 15.27
N VAL A 583 -18.23 18.37 14.99
CA VAL A 583 -17.23 17.37 15.43
C VAL A 583 -17.16 17.28 16.95
N ASN A 584 -17.20 18.41 17.66
CA ASN A 584 -17.20 18.44 19.12
C ASN A 584 -18.46 17.77 19.70
N HIS A 585 -19.63 18.04 19.09
CA HIS A 585 -20.88 17.42 19.50
C HIS A 585 -20.86 15.90 19.30
N LEU A 586 -20.39 15.42 18.16
CA LEU A 586 -20.28 13.99 17.88
C LEU A 586 -19.26 13.28 18.78
N SER A 587 -18.15 13.95 19.11
CA SER A 587 -17.07 13.37 19.94
C SER A 587 -17.44 13.27 21.42
N SER A 588 -18.14 14.28 21.95
CA SER A 588 -18.62 14.29 23.35
C SER A 588 -19.69 13.23 23.60
N ALA A 589 -20.61 13.02 22.66
CA ALA A 589 -21.60 11.96 22.73
C ALA A 589 -20.98 10.56 22.83
N ALA A 590 -19.89 10.31 22.09
CA ALA A 590 -19.17 9.03 22.12
C ALA A 590 -18.47 8.78 23.48
N GLN A 591 -17.96 9.82 24.13
CA GLN A 591 -17.34 9.71 25.45
C GLN A 591 -18.38 9.37 26.54
N SER A 592 -19.54 10.04 26.54
CA SER A 592 -20.60 9.76 27.51
C SER A 592 -21.20 8.35 27.40
N GLN A 593 -21.26 7.77 26.19
CA GLN A 593 -21.67 6.38 25.97
C GLN A 593 -20.62 5.37 26.48
N SER A 594 -19.33 5.68 26.34
CA SER A 594 -18.24 4.82 26.85
C SER A 594 -18.19 4.79 28.38
N GLU A 595 -18.48 5.91 29.05
CA GLU A 595 -18.53 5.99 30.51
C GLU A 595 -19.74 5.24 31.10
N GLN A 596 -20.88 5.23 30.40
CA GLN A 596 -22.06 4.47 30.81
C GLN A 596 -21.87 2.95 30.66
N ASN A 597 -21.15 2.48 29.63
CA ASN A 597 -20.86 1.06 29.42
C ASN A 597 -19.79 0.48 30.36
N VAL A 598 -19.03 1.32 31.08
CA VAL A 598 -18.07 0.90 32.12
C VAL A 598 -18.73 0.79 33.51
N LEU A 599 -19.93 1.37 33.66
CA LEU A 599 -20.70 1.39 34.91
C LEU A 599 -21.79 0.30 34.99
N VAL A 600 -21.95 -0.52 33.93
CA VAL A 600 -22.82 -1.71 33.85
C VAL A 600 -21.95 -2.95 33.85
#